data_AF-A0AAE0SHI6-F1
#
_entry.id   AF-A0AAE0SHI6-F1
#
_cell.length_a   1.000
_cell.length_b   1.000
_cell.length_c   1.000
_cell.angle_alpha   90.00
_cell.angle_beta   90.00
_cell.angle_gamma   90.00
#
_symmetry.space_group_name_H-M   'P 1'
#
loop_
_entity.id
_entity.type
_entity.pdbx_description
1 polymer ?
#
loop_
_entity_poly.entity_id
_entity_poly.type
_entity_poly.pdbx_seq_one_letter_code
_entity_poly.pdbx_strand_id
1 'polypeptide(L)'
;MKGKQIGTDSPPQKKIALVRLDLISGWVLGLGPCGTNCSRASINSNTRYTREEVLREQGDRFFFGNWTVEAKMNGIRHSESMLINHEVYSHLTESVLDVSEKARWEQDWMVVHYPMIPGTAYMDIM
;
A
#
# COMPACT_ATOMS: atom_id res chain seq x y z
N MET A 1 33.17 -33.51 36.93
CA MET A 1 32.30 -33.21 35.78
C MET A 1 31.60 -31.88 36.04
N LYS A 2 31.99 -30.79 35.37
CA LYS A 2 31.29 -29.50 35.42
C LYS A 2 30.74 -29.20 34.03
N GLY A 3 29.42 -29.16 33.91
CA GLY A 3 28.71 -28.84 32.68
C GLY A 3 28.89 -27.37 32.33
N LYS A 4 29.24 -27.11 31.07
CA LYS A 4 29.32 -25.77 30.48
C LYS A 4 27.96 -25.48 29.87
N GLN A 5 27.17 -24.60 30.49
CA GLN A 5 25.97 -24.07 29.86
C GLN A 5 26.41 -23.12 28.73
N ILE A 6 26.05 -23.48 27.50
CA ILE A 6 26.20 -22.64 26.32
C ILE A 6 24.96 -21.75 26.30
N GLY A 7 25.14 -20.46 26.59
CA GLY A 7 24.09 -19.45 26.43
C GLY A 7 23.67 -19.38 24.98
N THR A 8 22.39 -19.64 24.71
CA THR A 8 21.75 -19.42 23.42
C THR A 8 21.37 -17.95 23.33
N ASP A 9 22.35 -17.08 23.12
CA ASP A 9 22.08 -15.70 22.73
C ASP A 9 21.57 -15.72 21.29
N SER A 10 20.24 -15.69 21.16
CA SER A 10 19.59 -15.47 19.86
C SER A 10 20.05 -14.11 19.33
N PRO A 11 20.41 -13.98 18.05
CA PRO A 11 20.79 -12.69 17.49
C PRO A 11 19.68 -11.66 17.74
N PRO A 12 19.99 -10.40 18.07
CA PRO A 12 18.97 -9.38 18.27
C PRO A 12 18.14 -9.27 16.99
N GLN A 13 16.84 -9.57 17.08
CA GLN A 13 15.89 -9.35 16.00
C GLN A 13 15.96 -7.87 15.62
N LYS A 14 16.49 -7.56 14.44
CA LYS A 14 16.47 -6.19 13.91
C LYS A 14 15.00 -5.79 13.79
N LYS A 15 14.60 -4.76 14.55
CA LYS A 15 13.27 -4.17 14.42
C LYS A 15 13.11 -3.64 12.98
N ILE A 16 12.13 -4.18 12.26
CA ILE A 16 11.75 -3.68 10.94
C ILE A 16 10.90 -2.43 11.19
N ALA A 17 11.37 -1.27 10.74
CA ALA A 17 10.53 -0.07 10.72
C ALA A 17 9.50 -0.20 9.59
N LEU A 18 8.28 0.32 9.79
CA LEU A 18 7.24 0.35 8.77
C LEU A 18 7.04 1.79 8.31
N VAL A 19 7.02 2.01 7.00
CA VAL A 19 6.48 3.24 6.41
C VAL A 19 4.98 3.09 6.32
N ARG A 20 4.26 4.09 6.81
CA ARG A 20 2.83 4.24 6.60
C ARG A 20 2.60 5.33 5.57
N LEU A 21 1.87 5.00 4.51
CA LEU A 21 1.45 5.92 3.47
C LEU A 21 -0.07 6.04 3.51
N ASP A 22 -0.55 7.28 3.66
CA ASP A 22 -1.96 7.64 3.54
C ASP A 22 -2.15 8.38 2.22
N LEU A 23 -2.95 7.83 1.30
CA LEU A 23 -3.28 8.42 0.01
C LEU A 23 -4.78 8.74 -0.04
N ILE A 24 -5.12 9.92 -0.53
CA ILE A 24 -6.50 10.27 -0.89
C ILE A 24 -6.53 10.44 -2.40
N SER A 25 -7.33 9.62 -3.07
CA SER A 25 -7.48 9.63 -4.52
C SER A 25 -8.90 10.06 -4.90
N GLY A 26 -9.01 10.88 -5.94
CA GLY A 26 -10.29 11.32 -6.49
C GLY A 26 -10.56 10.65 -7.83
N TRP A 27 -11.77 10.15 -8.01
CA TRP A 27 -12.17 9.41 -9.21
C TRP A 27 -13.46 9.98 -9.78
N VAL A 28 -13.64 9.78 -11.09
CA VAL A 28 -14.97 9.93 -11.70
C VAL A 28 -15.90 8.91 -11.05
N LEU A 29 -17.07 9.37 -10.63
CA LEU A 29 -18.04 8.54 -9.92
C LEU A 29 -18.35 7.26 -10.70
N GLY A 30 -18.17 6.11 -10.05
CA GLY A 30 -18.43 4.81 -10.64
C GLY A 30 -17.27 4.20 -11.42
N LEU A 31 -16.18 4.94 -11.62
CA LEU A 31 -14.95 4.46 -12.25
C LEU A 31 -13.81 4.24 -11.26
N GLY A 32 -14.01 4.62 -10.00
CA GLY A 32 -13.03 4.43 -8.95
C GLY A 32 -13.21 3.11 -8.18
N PRO A 33 -12.42 2.93 -7.12
CA PRO A 33 -12.52 1.87 -6.12
C PRO A 33 -13.91 1.50 -5.63
N CYS A 34 -14.80 2.48 -5.50
CA CYS A 34 -16.14 2.30 -4.97
C CYS A 34 -17.08 1.58 -5.95
N GLY A 35 -16.67 1.52 -7.24
CA GLY A 35 -17.40 0.84 -8.31
C GLY A 35 -18.66 1.58 -8.77
N THR A 36 -19.31 1.05 -9.80
CA THR A 36 -20.41 1.70 -10.55
C THR A 36 -21.63 2.09 -9.71
N ASN A 37 -21.84 1.44 -8.56
CA ASN A 37 -22.95 1.72 -7.64
C ASN A 37 -22.57 2.68 -6.51
N CYS A 38 -21.43 3.38 -6.62
CA CYS A 38 -21.01 4.32 -5.60
C CYS A 38 -22.03 5.45 -5.41
N SER A 39 -22.34 5.75 -4.15
CA SER A 39 -23.28 6.79 -3.76
C SER A 39 -22.84 7.42 -2.45
N ARG A 40 -23.52 8.48 -2.01
CA ARG A 40 -23.28 9.06 -0.68
C ARG A 40 -23.48 8.06 0.47
N ALA A 41 -24.28 7.01 0.27
CA ALA A 41 -24.47 5.96 1.26
C ALA A 41 -23.23 5.06 1.42
N SER A 42 -22.29 5.08 0.45
CA SER A 42 -21.07 4.30 0.47
C SER A 42 -19.95 4.94 1.31
N ILE A 43 -20.12 6.15 1.83
CA ILE A 43 -19.10 6.83 2.65
C ILE A 43 -18.75 5.96 3.87
N ASN A 44 -17.45 5.81 4.14
CA ASN A 44 -16.81 4.91 5.11
C ASN A 44 -16.90 3.40 4.79
N SER A 45 -17.51 3.01 3.66
CA SER A 45 -17.52 1.62 3.22
C SER A 45 -16.14 1.19 2.73
N ASN A 46 -15.77 -0.06 2.97
CA ASN A 46 -14.52 -0.66 2.48
C ASN A 46 -14.64 -0.96 0.97
N THR A 47 -13.63 -0.55 0.20
CA THR A 47 -13.62 -0.66 -1.28
C THR A 47 -12.79 -1.82 -1.83
N ARG A 48 -12.27 -2.73 -0.99
CA ARG A 48 -11.38 -3.82 -1.40
C ARG A 48 -11.99 -4.76 -2.44
N TYR A 49 -13.19 -5.27 -2.16
CA TYR A 49 -13.84 -6.20 -3.06
C TYR A 49 -14.24 -5.52 -4.38
N THR A 50 -14.80 -4.31 -4.31
CA THR A 50 -15.19 -3.55 -5.51
C THR A 50 -13.99 -3.13 -6.34
N ARG A 51 -12.85 -2.80 -5.72
CA ARG A 51 -11.58 -2.55 -6.42
C ARG A 51 -11.13 -3.75 -7.24
N GLU A 52 -11.14 -4.93 -6.63
CA GLU A 52 -10.78 -6.18 -7.32
C GLU A 52 -11.73 -6.45 -8.51
N GLU A 53 -13.03 -6.17 -8.34
CA GLU A 53 -14.01 -6.27 -9.43
C GLU A 53 -13.72 -5.27 -10.55
N VAL A 54 -13.46 -3.99 -10.23
CA VAL A 54 -13.14 -2.97 -11.24
C VAL A 54 -11.85 -3.33 -11.98
N LEU A 55 -10.79 -3.75 -11.28
CA LEU A 55 -9.54 -4.20 -11.92
C LEU A 55 -9.79 -5.37 -12.90
N ARG A 56 -10.65 -6.33 -12.51
CA ARG A 56 -11.04 -7.45 -13.36
C ARG A 56 -11.83 -6.99 -14.58
N GLU A 57 -12.77 -6.06 -14.41
CA GLU A 57 -13.61 -5.53 -15.48
C GLU A 57 -12.81 -4.68 -16.49
N GLN A 58 -11.87 -3.88 -16.00
CA GLN A 58 -10.97 -3.09 -16.85
C GLN A 58 -9.94 -3.97 -17.57
N GLY A 59 -9.65 -5.17 -17.04
CA GLY A 59 -8.63 -6.06 -17.58
C GLY A 59 -7.20 -5.53 -17.43
N ASP A 60 -7.01 -4.52 -16.59
CA ASP A 60 -5.72 -3.88 -16.32
C ASP A 60 -5.45 -3.83 -14.82
N ARG A 61 -4.46 -4.62 -14.38
CA ARG A 61 -4.01 -4.66 -12.99
C ARG A 61 -3.37 -3.35 -12.49
N PHE A 62 -3.08 -2.42 -13.41
CA PHE A 62 -2.47 -1.12 -13.15
C PHE A 62 -3.44 0.05 -13.31
N PHE A 63 -4.73 -0.22 -13.51
CA PHE A 63 -5.75 0.80 -13.73
C PHE A 63 -5.79 1.87 -12.60
N PHE A 64 -5.57 1.44 -11.35
CA PHE A 64 -5.49 2.35 -10.18
C PHE A 64 -4.08 2.89 -9.90
N GLY A 65 -3.17 2.78 -10.86
CA GLY A 65 -1.80 3.29 -10.77
C GLY A 65 -0.73 2.21 -10.65
N ASN A 66 0.51 2.64 -10.86
CA ASN A 66 1.72 1.86 -10.68
C ASN A 66 2.44 2.33 -9.43
N TRP A 67 2.77 1.39 -8.55
CA TRP A 67 3.48 1.67 -7.31
C TRP A 67 4.90 1.17 -7.43
N THR A 68 5.85 2.07 -7.23
CA THR A 68 7.27 1.75 -7.24
C THR A 68 7.92 2.19 -5.94
N VAL A 69 8.90 1.43 -5.50
CA VAL A 69 9.79 1.85 -4.42
C VAL A 69 11.18 2.07 -5.01
N GLU A 70 11.76 3.23 -4.75
CA GLU A 70 13.18 3.46 -4.93
C GLU A 70 13.88 3.36 -3.57
N ALA A 71 14.93 2.55 -3.48
CA ALA A 71 15.70 2.43 -2.25
C ALA A 71 17.21 2.52 -2.53
N LYS A 72 17.93 3.15 -1.61
CA LYS A 72 19.40 3.15 -1.59
C LYS A 72 19.91 2.57 -0.29
N MET A 73 20.78 1.57 -0.37
CA MET A 73 21.42 0.98 0.80
C MET A 73 22.66 1.78 1.23
N ASN A 74 22.94 1.81 2.52
CA ASN A 74 24.15 2.44 3.06
C ASN A 74 25.40 1.79 2.45
N GLY A 75 26.32 2.63 1.97
CA GLY A 75 27.56 2.18 1.33
C GLY A 75 27.43 1.74 -0.13
N ILE A 76 26.21 1.68 -0.69
CA ILE A 76 25.99 1.42 -2.12
C ILE A 76 25.87 2.74 -2.88
N ARG A 77 26.51 2.84 -4.05
CA ARG A 77 26.57 4.10 -4.84
C ARG A 77 25.26 4.43 -5.57
N HIS A 78 24.52 3.41 -6.00
CA HIS A 78 23.31 3.55 -6.81
C HIS A 78 22.06 3.15 -6.02
N SER A 79 20.90 3.67 -6.40
CA SER A 79 19.60 3.21 -5.94
C SER A 79 19.05 2.13 -6.88
N GLU A 80 18.13 1.32 -6.34
CA GLU A 80 17.36 0.34 -7.09
C GLU A 80 15.88 0.71 -7.03
N SER A 81 15.17 0.55 -8.15
CA SER A 81 13.73 0.76 -8.23
C SER A 81 13.02 -0.57 -8.49
N MET A 82 11.95 -0.84 -7.74
CA MET A 82 11.16 -2.07 -7.84
C MET A 82 9.68 -1.76 -7.89
N LEU A 83 8.95 -2.51 -8.72
CA LEU A 83 7.48 -2.48 -8.74
C LEU A 83 6.93 -3.22 -7.52
N ILE A 84 6.01 -2.59 -6.78
CA ILE A 84 5.46 -3.11 -5.52
C ILE A 84 3.92 -3.19 -5.49
N ASN A 85 3.26 -3.12 -6.66
CA ASN A 85 1.80 -3.16 -6.74
C ASN A 85 1.17 -4.34 -5.98
N HIS A 86 1.78 -5.52 -6.04
CA HIS A 86 1.24 -6.71 -5.36
C HIS A 86 1.30 -6.54 -3.84
N GLU A 87 2.43 -6.08 -3.30
CA GLU A 87 2.64 -5.80 -1.89
C GLU A 87 1.70 -4.71 -1.38
N VAL A 88 1.55 -3.65 -2.16
CA VAL A 88 0.62 -2.54 -1.87
C VAL A 88 -0.81 -3.07 -1.80
N TYR A 89 -1.31 -3.72 -2.86
CA TYR A 89 -2.70 -4.16 -2.91
C TYR A 89 -3.04 -5.28 -1.93
N SER A 90 -2.06 -6.10 -1.51
CA SER A 90 -2.28 -7.15 -0.50
C SER A 90 -2.39 -6.62 0.94
N HIS A 91 -1.75 -5.48 1.25
CA HIS A 91 -1.70 -4.88 2.59
C HIS A 91 -2.44 -3.54 2.70
N LEU A 92 -3.24 -3.22 1.69
CA LEU A 92 -4.02 -2.01 1.61
C LEU A 92 -5.26 -2.08 2.51
N THR A 93 -5.45 -1.03 3.31
CA THR A 93 -6.74 -0.72 3.94
C THR A 93 -7.34 0.47 3.23
N GLU A 94 -8.63 0.43 2.94
CA GLU A 94 -9.25 1.46 2.12
C GLU A 94 -10.73 1.64 2.37
N SER A 95 -11.19 2.86 2.12
CA SER A 95 -12.58 3.22 2.28
C SER A 95 -12.94 4.47 1.49
N VAL A 96 -14.21 4.56 1.11
CA VAL A 96 -14.78 5.78 0.54
C VAL A 96 -14.72 6.92 1.57
N LEU A 97 -14.03 8.00 1.23
CA LEU A 97 -13.92 9.18 2.06
C LEU A 97 -15.09 10.15 1.86
N ASP A 98 -15.43 10.43 0.59
CA ASP A 98 -16.53 11.35 0.25
C ASP A 98 -17.05 11.05 -1.17
N VAL A 99 -18.28 11.49 -1.45
CA VAL A 99 -18.94 11.30 -2.75
C VAL A 99 -19.79 12.52 -3.10
N SER A 100 -19.61 13.02 -4.32
CA SER A 100 -20.48 14.04 -4.89
C SER A 100 -21.16 13.52 -6.16
N GLU A 101 -22.40 13.04 -6.01
CA GLU A 101 -23.22 12.58 -7.13
C GLU A 101 -23.53 13.71 -8.12
N LYS A 102 -23.76 14.92 -7.61
CA LYS A 102 -24.00 16.11 -8.43
C LYS A 102 -22.76 16.50 -9.24
N ALA A 103 -21.58 16.46 -8.63
CA ALA A 103 -20.32 16.80 -9.31
C ALA A 103 -19.63 15.60 -9.97
N ARG A 104 -20.26 14.40 -9.89
CA ARG A 104 -19.82 13.15 -10.54
C ARG A 104 -18.41 12.70 -10.14
N TRP A 105 -18.09 12.79 -8.84
CA TRP A 105 -16.83 12.27 -8.31
C TRP A 105 -17.00 11.50 -7.00
N GLU A 106 -16.03 10.62 -6.72
CA GLU A 106 -15.84 9.93 -5.45
C GLU A 106 -14.39 10.11 -4.97
N GLN A 107 -14.17 10.03 -3.66
CA GLN A 107 -12.86 10.02 -3.03
C GLN A 107 -12.66 8.73 -2.26
N ASP A 108 -11.50 8.11 -2.43
CA ASP A 108 -11.09 6.89 -1.73
C ASP A 108 -9.85 7.21 -0.89
N TRP A 109 -9.90 6.84 0.39
CA TRP A 109 -8.77 6.92 1.31
C TRP A 109 -8.12 5.54 1.40
N MET A 110 -6.82 5.51 1.17
CA MET A 110 -5.99 4.31 1.12
C MET A 110 -4.87 4.43 2.17
N VAL A 111 -4.66 3.37 2.94
CA VAL A 111 -3.57 3.25 3.90
C VAL A 111 -2.73 2.03 3.56
N VAL A 112 -1.46 2.24 3.30
CA VAL A 112 -0.48 1.21 2.95
C VAL A 112 0.61 1.19 4.01
N HIS A 113 0.98 0.00 4.46
CA HIS A 113 2.13 -0.20 5.32
C HIS A 113 3.20 -0.99 4.56
N TYR A 114 4.38 -0.38 4.37
CA TYR A 114 5.49 -0.99 3.65
C TYR A 114 6.72 -1.11 4.55
N PRO A 115 7.36 -2.29 4.65
CA PRO A 115 8.52 -2.47 5.52
C PRO A 115 9.75 -1.73 4.98
N MET A 116 10.41 -0.95 5.84
CA MET A 116 11.74 -0.43 5.55
C MET A 116 12.76 -1.56 5.60
N ILE A 117 13.56 -1.66 4.55
CA ILE A 117 14.68 -2.60 4.51
C ILE A 117 15.78 -2.09 5.46
N PRO A 118 16.22 -2.89 6.47
CA PRO A 118 17.25 -2.45 7.41
C PRO A 118 18.57 -2.11 6.71
N GLY A 119 19.13 -0.94 7.01
CA GLY A 119 20.35 -0.47 6.36
C GLY A 119 20.13 0.36 5.09
N THR A 120 18.88 0.69 4.76
CA THR A 120 18.56 1.74 3.79
C THR A 120 19.04 3.10 4.30
N ALA A 121 19.68 3.84 3.40
CA ALA A 121 19.99 5.26 3.56
C ALA A 121 18.73 6.10 3.32
N TYR A 122 17.98 5.76 2.27
CA TYR A 122 16.64 6.27 2.00
C TYR A 122 15.78 5.25 1.28
N MET A 123 14.47 5.48 1.34
CA MET A 123 13.44 4.77 0.60
C MET A 123 12.37 5.79 0.19
N ASP A 124 11.98 5.78 -1.07
CA ASP A 124 10.94 6.63 -1.65
C ASP A 124 9.86 5.74 -2.30
N ILE A 125 8.59 6.07 -2.09
CA ILE A 125 7.46 5.34 -2.66
C ILE A 125 6.72 6.29 -3.59
N MET A 126 6.64 5.92 -4.86
CA MET A 126 6.05 6.69 -5.96
C MET A 126 4.91 5.93 -6.61
#